data_AF-A0A1W9NVH1-F1
#
_entry.id   AF-A0A1W9NVH1-F1
#
_cell.length_a   1.000
_cell.length_b   1.000
_cell.length_c   1.000
_cell.angle_alpha   90.00
_cell.angle_beta   90.00
_cell.angle_gamma   90.00
#
_symmetry.space_group_name_H-M   'P 1'
#
loop_
_entity.id
_entity.type
_entity.pdbx_description
1 polymer ?
#
loop_
_entity_poly.entity_id
_entity_poly.type
_entity_poly.pdbx_seq_one_letter_code
_entity_poly.pdbx_strand_id
1 'polypeptide(L)' 'MRKIEVVCGEEVETKPLDLREFTVQHVENGMWKRVNKKELREIAERLGLSYDDAQITFAKKLMNAYMKKEIK' A
#
# COMPACT_ATOMS: atom_id res chain seq x y z
N MET A 1 -28.50 29.68 11.59
CA MET A 1 -27.93 29.40 12.92
C MET A 1 -27.73 27.90 13.02
N ARG A 2 -26.54 27.41 13.41
CA ARG A 2 -26.30 25.96 13.62
C ARG A 2 -26.68 25.61 15.05
N LYS A 3 -27.44 24.53 15.24
CA LYS A 3 -27.81 24.00 16.55
C LYS A 3 -26.56 23.33 17.14
N ILE A 4 -26.06 23.84 18.27
CA ILE A 4 -24.91 23.27 18.98
C ILE A 4 -25.46 22.55 20.20
N GLU A 5 -25.11 21.28 20.34
CA GLU A 5 -25.46 20.44 21.48
C GLU A 5 -24.18 20.22 22.27
N VAL A 6 -24.17 20.67 23.52
CA VAL A 6 -23.04 20.53 24.44
C VAL A 6 -23.30 19.30 25.28
N VAL A 7 -22.50 18.25 25.09
CA VAL A 7 -22.62 16.97 25.82
C VAL A 7 -21.54 16.84 26.88
N CYS A 8 -21.86 16.14 27.97
CA CYS A 8 -20.89 15.86 29.02
C CYS A 8 -19.92 14.76 28.54
N GLY A 9 -18.64 14.83 28.93
CA GLY A 9 -17.63 13.89 28.43
C GLY A 9 -17.93 12.42 28.74
N GLU A 10 -18.75 12.15 29.77
CA GLU A 10 -19.21 10.83 30.20
C GLU A 10 -20.29 10.24 29.29
N GLU A 11 -20.98 11.08 28.51
CA GLU A 11 -22.02 10.69 27.56
C GLU A 11 -21.44 10.40 26.16
N VAL A 12 -20.13 10.62 25.98
CA VAL A 12 -19.44 10.40 24.72
C VAL A 12 -18.85 8.99 24.69
N GLU A 13 -19.46 8.12 23.90
CA GLU A 13 -18.90 6.79 23.62
C GLU A 13 -17.65 6.93 22.73
N THR A 14 -16.47 6.96 23.34
CA THR A 14 -15.21 7.02 22.61
C THR A 14 -14.83 5.62 22.13
N LYS A 15 -14.80 5.41 20.81
CA LYS A 15 -14.15 4.23 20.23
C LYS A 15 -12.63 4.40 20.35
N PRO A 16 -11.92 3.51 21.07
CA PRO A 16 -10.47 3.54 21.12
C PRO A 16 -9.92 3.40 19.69
N LEU A 17 -8.97 4.26 19.32
CA LEU A 17 -8.30 4.16 18.03
C LEU A 17 -7.41 2.92 18.03
N ASP A 18 -7.85 1.82 17.43
CA ASP A 18 -7.01 0.65 17.21
C ASP A 18 -6.08 0.89 16.02
N LEU A 19 -4.83 1.29 16.31
CA LEU A 19 -3.81 1.54 15.30
C LEU A 19 -3.54 0.30 14.41
N ARG A 20 -3.91 -0.91 14.84
CA ARG A 20 -3.78 -2.13 14.04
C ARG A 20 -4.78 -2.20 12.89
N GLU A 21 -5.92 -1.53 13.01
CA GLU A 21 -6.89 -1.39 11.90
C GLU A 21 -6.38 -0.45 10.81
N PHE A 22 -5.42 0.43 11.14
CA PHE A 22 -4.85 1.43 10.23
C PHE A 22 -3.40 1.13 9.83
N THR A 23 -2.79 0.11 10.43
CA THR A 23 -1.44 -0.34 10.07
C THR A 23 -1.51 -1.64 9.31
N VAL A 24 -0.62 -1.77 8.34
CA VAL A 24 -0.52 -2.88 7.38
C VAL A 24 0.00 -4.17 8.05
N GLN A 25 -0.28 -4.40 9.34
CA GLN A 25 0.10 -5.63 10.05
C GLN A 25 -0.71 -6.86 9.57
N HIS A 26 -1.73 -6.64 8.75
CA HIS A 26 -2.55 -7.67 8.09
C HIS A 26 -2.36 -7.74 6.56
N VAL A 27 -1.33 -7.10 6.00
CA VAL A 27 -0.75 -7.72 4.80
C VAL A 27 0.08 -8.85 5.34
N GLU A 28 -0.62 -9.98 5.47
CA GLU A 28 -0.06 -11.27 5.80
C GLU A 28 1.31 -11.45 5.14
N ASN A 29 2.09 -12.36 5.69
CA ASN A 29 3.24 -12.99 5.06
C ASN A 29 2.90 -13.67 3.70
N GLY A 30 2.06 -13.07 2.86
CA GLY A 30 1.93 -13.29 1.44
C GLY A 30 3.25 -12.93 0.78
N MET A 31 4.23 -13.82 1.01
CA MET A 31 5.41 -14.10 0.23
C MET A 31 5.47 -13.16 -0.97
N TRP A 32 6.14 -12.02 -0.80
CA TRP A 32 6.13 -10.92 -1.77
C TRP A 32 6.36 -11.50 -3.15
N LYS A 33 5.28 -11.64 -3.93
CA LYS A 33 5.33 -12.40 -5.17
C LYS A 33 6.28 -11.67 -6.10
N ARG A 34 7.23 -12.41 -6.67
CA ARG A 34 8.17 -11.85 -7.64
C ARG A 34 7.40 -11.07 -8.69
N VAL A 35 7.78 -9.82 -8.89
CA VAL A 35 7.19 -8.96 -9.92
C VAL A 35 7.49 -9.55 -11.29
N ASN A 36 6.46 -9.72 -12.12
CA ASN A 36 6.59 -10.21 -13.48
C ASN A 36 6.57 -9.05 -14.51
N LYS A 37 6.91 -9.34 -15.77
CA LYS A 37 6.97 -8.29 -16.81
C LYS A 37 5.59 -7.74 -17.18
N LYS A 38 4.53 -8.54 -17.06
CA LYS A 38 3.16 -8.17 -17.44
C LYS A 38 2.61 -7.13 -16.47
N GLU A 39 2.78 -7.35 -15.17
CA GLU A 39 2.40 -6.43 -14.10
C GLU A 39 3.09 -5.06 -14.27
N LEU A 40 4.38 -5.04 -14.61
CA LEU A 40 5.11 -3.78 -14.83
C LEU A 40 4.59 -3.01 -16.04
N ARG A 41 4.23 -3.71 -17.12
CA ARG A 41 3.64 -3.07 -18.30
C ARG A 41 2.26 -2.50 -17.98
N GLU A 42 1.40 -3.26 -17.31
CA GLU A 42 0.08 -2.79 -16.88
C GLU A 42 0.18 -1.56 -15.96
N ILE A 43 1.16 -1.51 -15.05
CA ILE A 43 1.42 -0.34 -14.21
C ILE A 43 1.88 0.85 -15.05
N ALA A 44 2.83 0.64 -15.97
CA ALA A 44 3.34 1.71 -16.83
C ALA A 44 2.23 2.28 -17.73
N GLU A 45 1.38 1.43 -18.30
CA GLU A 45 0.21 1.83 -19.09
C GLU A 45 -0.79 2.65 -18.26
N ARG A 46 -1.13 2.17 -17.05
CA ARG A 46 -2.04 2.89 -16.13
C ARG A 46 -1.51 4.26 -15.72
N LEU A 47 -0.19 4.40 -15.64
CA LEU A 47 0.48 5.65 -15.29
C LEU A 47 0.79 6.53 -16.53
N GLY A 48 0.48 6.07 -17.73
CA GLY A 48 0.78 6.79 -18.97
C GLY A 48 2.28 6.94 -19.25
N LEU A 49 3.11 6.03 -18.74
CA LEU A 49 4.55 6.05 -18.93
C LEU A 49 4.93 5.38 -20.24
N SER A 50 5.72 6.07 -21.06
CA SER A 50 6.40 5.43 -22.19
C SER A 50 7.46 4.47 -21.66
N TYR A 51 7.49 3.24 -22.16
CA TYR A 51 8.50 2.27 -21.79
C TYR A 51 9.06 1.51 -23.00
N ASP A 52 10.29 1.05 -22.87
CA ASP A 52 10.88 0.02 -23.72
C ASP A 52 11.11 -1.29 -22.95
N ASP A 53 11.46 -2.35 -23.68
CA ASP A 53 11.68 -3.68 -23.09
C ASP A 53 12.91 -3.75 -22.16
N ALA A 54 13.90 -2.88 -22.36
CA ALA A 54 15.08 -2.79 -21.52
C ALA A 54 14.73 -2.18 -20.15
N GLN A 55 13.93 -1.11 -20.15
CA GLN A 55 13.41 -0.43 -18.97
C GLN A 55 12.51 -1.35 -18.13
N ILE A 56 11.58 -2.09 -18.76
CA ILE A 56 10.77 -3.09 -18.07
C ILE A 56 11.64 -4.20 -17.44
N THR A 57 12.66 -4.65 -18.17
CA THR A 57 13.58 -5.69 -17.67
C THR A 57 14.43 -5.18 -16.51
N PHE A 58 14.89 -3.93 -16.57
CA PHE A 58 15.63 -3.28 -15.49
C PHE A 58 14.77 -3.11 -14.24
N ALA A 59 13.58 -2.53 -14.37
CA ALA A 59 12.64 -2.34 -13.28
C ALA A 59 12.30 -3.67 -12.58
N LYS A 60 12.08 -4.74 -13.38
CA LYS A 60 11.85 -6.09 -12.84
C LYS A 60 13.01 -6.58 -11.97
N LYS A 61 14.26 -6.38 -12.40
CA LYS A 61 15.43 -6.81 -11.63
C LYS A 61 15.54 -6.01 -10.33
N LEU A 62 15.33 -4.70 -10.40
CA LEU A 62 15.43 -3.80 -9.25
C LEU A 62 14.39 -4.13 -8.17
N MET A 63 13.11 -4.23 -8.56
CA MET A 63 12.02 -4.51 -7.62
C MET A 63 12.17 -5.90 -6.98
N ASN A 64 12.51 -6.92 -7.75
CA ASN A 64 12.74 -8.25 -7.21
C ASN A 64 13.95 -8.32 -6.27
N ALA A 65 15.01 -7.56 -6.55
CA ALA A 65 16.16 -7.46 -5.66
C ALA A 65 15.80 -6.77 -4.33
N TYR A 66 15.02 -5.68 -4.40
CA TYR A 66 14.52 -4.97 -3.23
C TYR A 66 13.64 -5.87 -2.36
N MET A 67 12.64 -6.53 -2.96
CA MET A 67 11.77 -7.46 -2.25
C MET A 67 12.55 -8.62 -1.63
N LYS A 68 13.62 -9.10 -2.28
CA LYS A 68 14.50 -10.13 -1.71
C LYS A 68 15.31 -9.63 -0.51
N LYS A 69 15.66 -8.34 -0.46
CA LYS A 69 16.40 -7.74 0.65
C LYS A 69 15.52 -7.57 1.89
N GLU A 70 14.26 -7.20 1.71
CA GLU A 70 13.25 -7.09 2.77
C GLU A 70 12.82 -8.45 3.37
N ILE A 71 13.22 -9.57 2.74
CA ILE A 71 12.95 -10.95 3.21
C ILE A 71 14.09 -11.49 4.12
N LYS A 72 15.13 -10.70 4.41
CA LYS A 72 16.19 -11.04 5.39
C LYS A 72 16.01 -10.26 6.67
#